data_AF-A0AAE1K169-F1
#
_entry.id   AF-A0AAE1K169-F1
#
_cell.length_a   1.000
_cell.length_b   1.000
_cell.length_c   1.000
_cell.angle_alpha   90.00
_cell.angle_beta   90.00
_cell.angle_gamma   90.00
#
_symmetry.space_group_name_H-M   'P 1'
#
loop_
_entity.id
_entity.type
_entity.pdbx_description
1 polymer ?
#
loop_
_entity_poly.entity_id
_entity_poly.type
_entity_poly.pdbx_seq_one_letter_code
_entity_poly.pdbx_strand_id
1 'polypeptide(L)'
;MEFSSVNTLCFHLISSAFQRCRLSEQICRLSVILNSSSSSRHPSVQISISDTGIGSCLKEFQDLKFSWGGITENWDGMLRVNTTSISDTEVYNYQISLKENRSSRRINRLPSHQKNGAKFSGTEVLLSFVESLDILLAGVHSFLQKMLILRIPNIAIQLVAEDCDVPGSRYEKVFLANKSMQSPILALNLEHLKSGFEQYILTHGNSLNSECSSCFPSWEHLKVGSGRACCTENELVMEAVIVISDISKDDNTCLRESGDKTEVLYFKDFSPSTIPQSSMKAMKSVHWRKYGLNLVGIAQQDGCALLEWENLPKDTHIYIVLHSYHQQYPVSSEKLFDALL
;
A
#
# COMPACT_ATOMS: atom_id res chain seq x y z
N MET A 1 6.13 15.39 -4.55
CA MET A 1 6.52 14.03 -4.98
C MET A 1 6.35 13.95 -6.49
N GLU A 2 7.26 13.33 -7.24
CA GLU A 2 7.17 13.20 -8.71
C GLU A 2 6.90 11.76 -9.11
N PHE A 3 5.93 11.53 -10.00
CA PHE A 3 5.53 10.22 -10.51
C PHE A 3 5.85 10.09 -11.99
N SER A 4 6.30 8.91 -12.43
CA SER A 4 6.61 8.62 -13.83
C SER A 4 5.62 7.67 -14.50
N SER A 5 4.64 7.13 -13.76
CA SER A 5 3.59 6.26 -14.29
C SER A 5 2.28 6.48 -13.54
N VAL A 6 1.14 6.27 -14.23
CA VAL A 6 -0.18 6.40 -13.58
C VAL A 6 -0.37 5.32 -12.51
N ASN A 7 0.16 4.11 -12.71
CA ASN A 7 0.09 3.04 -11.72
C ASN A 7 0.76 3.42 -10.38
N THR A 8 1.94 4.06 -10.43
CA THR A 8 2.62 4.52 -9.21
C THR A 8 1.84 5.66 -8.52
N LEU A 9 1.20 6.53 -9.29
CA LEU A 9 0.28 7.54 -8.75
C LEU A 9 -0.95 6.89 -8.10
N CYS A 10 -1.57 5.88 -8.72
CA CYS A 10 -2.69 5.14 -8.14
C CYS A 10 -2.32 4.50 -6.80
N PHE A 11 -1.16 3.83 -6.73
CA PHE A 11 -0.68 3.23 -5.48
C PHE A 11 -0.42 4.27 -4.39
N HIS A 12 0.10 5.45 -4.76
CA HIS A 12 0.23 6.56 -3.83
C HIS A 12 -1.12 7.07 -3.33
N LEU A 13 -2.12 7.24 -4.21
CA LEU A 13 -3.46 7.68 -3.84
C LEU A 13 -4.19 6.67 -2.93
N ILE A 14 -4.04 5.37 -3.21
CA ILE A 14 -4.52 4.29 -2.32
C ILE A 14 -3.82 4.38 -0.95
N SER A 15 -2.51 4.60 -0.94
CA SER A 15 -1.75 4.77 0.30
C SER A 15 -2.26 5.95 1.10
N SER A 16 -2.49 7.10 0.47
CA SER A 16 -3.03 8.29 1.14
C SER A 16 -4.42 8.06 1.73
N ALA A 17 -5.31 7.38 0.99
CA ALA A 17 -6.61 6.95 1.51
C ALA A 17 -6.47 6.03 2.73
N PHE A 18 -5.52 5.10 2.69
CA PHE A 18 -5.21 4.23 3.82
C PHE A 18 -4.68 5.03 5.04
N GLN A 19 -3.85 6.05 4.83
CA GLN A 19 -3.39 6.94 5.90
C GLN A 19 -4.58 7.64 6.56
N ARG A 20 -5.49 8.23 5.76
CA ARG A 20 -6.69 8.89 6.28
C ARG A 20 -7.57 7.95 7.09
N CYS A 21 -7.70 6.70 6.65
CA CYS A 21 -8.38 5.66 7.41
C CYS A 21 -7.68 5.35 8.74
N ARG A 22 -6.36 5.15 8.72
CA ARG A 22 -5.59 4.85 9.94
C ARG A 22 -5.73 5.96 10.98
N LEU A 23 -5.73 7.21 10.55
CA LEU A 23 -5.85 8.39 11.43
C LEU A 23 -7.27 8.62 11.95
N SER A 24 -8.29 7.93 11.40
CA SER A 24 -9.68 8.07 11.83
C SER A 24 -9.93 7.48 13.23
N GLU A 25 -9.12 6.50 13.64
CA GLU A 25 -9.27 5.68 14.86
C GLU A 25 -10.59 4.86 14.93
N GLN A 26 -11.60 5.22 14.13
CA GLN A 26 -12.86 4.51 13.95
C GLN A 26 -12.78 3.49 12.82
N ILE A 27 -13.82 2.65 12.70
CA ILE A 27 -13.98 1.75 11.55
C ILE A 27 -14.02 2.61 10.28
N CYS A 28 -13.05 2.40 9.41
CA CYS A 28 -12.91 3.07 8.14
C CYS A 28 -13.03 2.06 7.00
N ARG A 29 -13.74 2.44 5.95
CA ARG A 29 -13.77 1.70 4.70
C ARG A 29 -12.91 2.42 3.68
N LEU A 30 -11.98 1.69 3.06
CA LEU A 30 -11.29 2.08 1.85
C LEU A 30 -11.87 1.26 0.69
N SER A 31 -12.33 1.92 -0.37
CA SER A 31 -12.92 1.29 -1.55
C SER A 31 -12.12 1.70 -2.79
N VAL A 32 -11.65 0.71 -3.55
CA VAL A 32 -11.02 0.90 -4.87
C VAL A 32 -11.92 0.25 -5.92
N ILE A 33 -12.44 1.06 -6.83
CA ILE A 33 -13.37 0.64 -7.87
C ILE A 33 -12.72 0.88 -9.23
N LEU A 34 -12.61 -0.16 -10.04
CA LEU A 34 -12.06 -0.12 -11.40
C LEU A 34 -13.18 -0.40 -12.40
N ASN A 35 -13.49 0.56 -13.26
CA ASN A 35 -14.49 0.38 -14.31
C ASN A 35 -13.83 0.54 -15.67
N SER A 36 -14.02 -0.41 -16.57
CA SER A 36 -13.64 -0.24 -17.98
C SER A 36 -14.86 0.00 -18.86
N SER A 37 -14.65 0.79 -19.91
CA SER A 37 -15.56 0.91 -21.05
C SER A 37 -14.80 0.63 -22.34
N SER A 38 -15.22 -0.40 -23.05
CA SER A 38 -14.71 -0.91 -24.32
C SER A 38 -15.29 -0.18 -25.54
N SER A 39 -16.22 0.76 -25.35
CA SER A 39 -16.92 1.47 -26.43
C SER A 39 -16.04 2.37 -27.31
N SER A 40 -14.72 2.39 -27.13
CA SER A 40 -13.79 3.22 -27.89
C SER A 40 -12.58 2.40 -28.41
N ARG A 41 -11.91 2.90 -29.45
CA ARG A 41 -10.72 2.25 -30.07
C ARG A 41 -9.54 2.07 -29.10
N HIS A 42 -9.58 2.71 -27.93
CA HIS A 42 -8.61 2.55 -26.86
C HIS A 42 -9.35 2.27 -25.54
N PRO A 43 -9.19 1.07 -24.94
CA PRO A 43 -9.88 0.77 -23.68
C PRO A 43 -9.41 1.74 -22.60
N SER A 44 -10.35 2.51 -22.05
CA SER A 44 -10.09 3.41 -20.93
C SER A 44 -10.58 2.78 -19.65
N VAL A 45 -9.74 2.80 -18.63
CA VAL A 45 -10.09 2.40 -17.27
C VAL A 45 -10.26 3.66 -16.42
N GLN A 46 -11.36 3.69 -15.68
CA GLN A 46 -11.59 4.65 -14.61
C GLN A 46 -11.33 3.97 -13.27
N ILE A 47 -10.55 4.61 -12.42
CA ILE A 47 -10.33 4.19 -11.04
C ILE A 47 -10.90 5.25 -10.10
N SER A 48 -11.79 4.82 -9.20
CA SER A 48 -12.23 5.58 -8.04
C SER A 48 -11.61 5.00 -6.78
N ILE A 49 -10.92 5.84 -6.01
CA ILE A 49 -10.34 5.51 -4.71
C ILE A 49 -11.06 6.36 -3.67
N SER A 50 -11.85 5.73 -2.82
CA SER A 50 -12.62 6.41 -1.78
C SER A 50 -12.34 5.86 -0.40
N ASP A 51 -12.44 6.73 0.60
CA ASP A 51 -12.34 6.37 2.01
C ASP A 51 -13.39 7.09 2.85
N THR A 52 -13.75 6.48 3.98
CA THR A 52 -14.57 7.10 5.04
C THR A 52 -13.72 7.63 6.19
N GLY A 53 -12.48 8.03 5.90
CA GLY A 53 -11.52 8.50 6.89
C GLY A 53 -11.79 9.94 7.30
N ILE A 54 -10.76 10.61 7.81
CA ILE A 54 -10.86 11.98 8.36
C ILE A 54 -11.17 13.09 7.33
N GLY A 55 -11.19 12.76 6.04
CA GLY A 55 -11.19 13.75 4.95
C GLY A 55 -9.78 14.23 4.61
N SER A 56 -9.67 15.09 3.58
CA SER A 56 -8.40 15.60 3.07
C SER A 56 -8.44 17.12 2.97
N CYS A 57 -7.27 17.72 2.78
CA CYS A 57 -7.11 19.14 2.47
C CYS A 57 -6.36 19.30 1.15
N LEU A 58 -6.48 20.46 0.52
CA LEU A 58 -5.84 20.72 -0.77
C LEU A 58 -4.31 20.54 -0.74
N LYS A 59 -3.67 20.80 0.41
CA LYS A 59 -2.21 20.63 0.59
C LYS A 59 -1.75 19.21 0.25
N GLU A 60 -2.58 18.19 0.46
CA GLU A 60 -2.26 16.80 0.11
C GLU A 60 -1.98 16.62 -1.38
N PHE A 61 -2.68 17.37 -2.24
CA PHE A 61 -2.62 17.23 -3.69
C PHE A 61 -1.75 18.29 -4.37
N GLN A 62 -1.44 19.39 -3.69
CA GLN A 62 -0.70 20.53 -4.25
C GLN A 62 0.69 20.13 -4.74
N ASP A 63 1.37 19.25 -4.01
CA ASP A 63 2.76 18.85 -4.27
C ASP A 63 2.91 17.61 -5.17
N LEU A 64 1.79 17.08 -5.68
CA LEU A 64 1.80 15.99 -6.67
C LEU A 64 2.36 16.53 -7.99
N LYS A 65 3.43 15.93 -8.50
CA LYS A 65 4.01 16.25 -9.81
C LYS A 65 4.02 14.98 -10.65
N PHE A 66 3.75 15.13 -11.94
CA PHE A 66 3.82 14.02 -12.87
C PHE A 66 4.86 14.32 -13.94
N SER A 67 5.79 13.39 -14.15
CA SER A 67 6.84 13.49 -15.14
C SER A 67 6.28 13.02 -16.48
N TRP A 68 6.07 13.98 -17.39
CA TRP A 68 5.45 13.75 -18.69
C TRP A 68 6.41 13.19 -19.75
N GLY A 69 7.45 12.45 -19.34
CA GLY A 69 8.53 11.98 -20.22
C GLY A 69 8.04 11.12 -21.37
N GLY A 70 7.66 11.74 -22.50
CA GLY A 70 7.31 11.11 -23.77
C GLY A 70 5.98 10.35 -23.84
N ILE A 71 5.35 10.01 -22.70
CA ILE A 71 4.10 9.23 -22.64
C ILE A 71 2.90 10.18 -22.61
N THR A 72 2.62 10.84 -23.73
CA THR A 72 1.54 11.84 -23.82
C THR A 72 0.15 11.26 -24.13
N GLU A 73 0.03 9.96 -24.39
CA GLU A 73 -1.20 9.42 -25.01
C GLU A 73 -2.16 8.71 -24.04
N ASN A 74 -1.70 8.27 -22.86
CA ASN A 74 -2.50 7.35 -22.03
C ASN A 74 -3.30 8.04 -20.91
N TRP A 75 -3.04 9.30 -20.56
CA TRP A 75 -3.77 10.00 -19.50
C TRP A 75 -3.88 11.51 -19.77
N ASP A 76 -5.02 12.11 -19.42
CA ASP A 76 -5.27 13.54 -19.61
C ASP A 76 -4.60 14.43 -18.54
N GLY A 77 -4.05 13.83 -17.48
CA GLY A 77 -3.38 14.54 -16.39
C GLY A 77 -4.34 15.07 -15.33
N MET A 78 -5.62 14.69 -15.38
CA MET A 78 -6.65 15.22 -14.51
C MET A 78 -6.99 14.27 -13.35
N LEU A 79 -7.03 14.82 -12.15
CA LEU A 79 -7.63 14.20 -10.98
C LEU A 79 -8.91 14.95 -10.61
N ARG A 80 -9.97 14.22 -10.28
CA ARG A 80 -11.14 14.79 -9.61
C ARG A 80 -11.14 14.34 -8.16
N VAL A 81 -11.36 15.27 -7.24
CA VAL A 81 -11.30 15.03 -5.80
C VAL A 81 -12.56 15.56 -5.15
N ASN A 82 -13.31 14.68 -4.50
CA ASN A 82 -14.36 15.03 -3.57
C ASN A 82 -13.85 14.82 -2.17
N THR A 83 -13.96 15.79 -1.27
CA THR A 83 -13.50 15.61 0.11
C THR A 83 -14.32 16.39 1.11
N THR A 84 -14.41 15.85 2.32
CA THR A 84 -15.07 16.52 3.43
C THR A 84 -14.60 15.98 4.78
N SER A 85 -14.40 16.87 5.75
CA SER A 85 -14.16 16.52 7.14
C SER A 85 -15.47 16.41 7.91
N ILE A 86 -15.44 15.81 9.10
CA ILE A 86 -16.65 15.63 9.92
C ILE A 86 -17.27 16.96 10.35
N SER A 87 -16.47 18.03 10.42
CA SER A 87 -16.90 19.38 10.81
C SER A 87 -17.41 20.23 9.65
N ASP A 88 -17.13 19.84 8.41
CA ASP A 88 -17.53 20.65 7.25
C ASP A 88 -19.03 20.52 6.99
N THR A 89 -19.63 21.64 6.57
CA THR A 89 -21.05 21.70 6.17
C THR A 89 -21.29 21.27 4.72
N GLU A 90 -20.22 21.16 3.94
CA GLU A 90 -20.25 20.85 2.51
C GLU A 90 -19.26 19.73 2.16
N VAL A 91 -19.52 19.09 1.03
CA VAL A 91 -18.56 18.26 0.30
C VAL A 91 -17.91 19.13 -0.77
N TYR A 92 -16.60 19.32 -0.63
CA TYR A 92 -15.82 20.11 -1.58
C TYR A 92 -15.48 19.26 -2.80
N ASN A 93 -15.57 19.87 -3.98
CA ASN A 93 -15.26 19.24 -5.26
C ASN A 93 -14.14 20.02 -5.96
N TYR A 94 -13.08 19.32 -6.35
CA TYR A 94 -11.91 19.89 -6.99
C TYR A 94 -11.52 19.11 -8.25
N GLN A 95 -11.01 19.84 -9.22
CA GLN A 95 -10.38 19.32 -10.41
C GLN A 95 -8.92 19.77 -10.43
N ILE A 96 -7.99 18.82 -10.45
CA ILE A 96 -6.55 19.05 -10.28
C ILE A 96 -5.81 18.60 -11.54
N SER A 97 -5.12 19.53 -12.21
CA SER A 97 -4.35 19.29 -13.43
C SER A 97 -2.85 19.09 -13.15
N LEU A 98 -2.37 17.84 -13.21
CA LEU A 98 -0.95 17.54 -13.02
C LEU A 98 -0.07 17.89 -14.24
N LYS A 99 -0.67 18.34 -15.35
CA LYS A 99 0.05 18.95 -16.49
C LYS A 99 0.54 20.36 -16.16
N GLU A 100 -0.15 21.06 -15.28
CA GLU A 100 0.16 22.45 -14.97
C GLU A 100 1.33 22.53 -13.98
N ASN A 101 2.40 23.21 -14.40
CA ASN A 101 3.60 23.39 -13.58
C ASN A 101 3.42 24.46 -12.50
N ARG A 102 2.45 25.37 -12.65
CA ARG A 102 2.13 26.41 -11.66
C ARG A 102 1.05 25.92 -10.71
N SER A 103 1.39 25.75 -9.43
CA SER A 103 0.47 25.27 -8.38
C SER A 103 -0.83 26.08 -8.27
N SER A 104 -0.77 27.40 -8.47
CA SER A 104 -1.95 28.29 -8.42
C SER A 104 -2.94 28.12 -9.57
N ARG A 105 -2.53 27.51 -10.70
CA ARG A 105 -3.40 27.22 -11.86
C ARG A 105 -3.79 25.76 -11.97
N ARG A 106 -3.27 24.92 -11.06
CA ARG A 106 -3.44 23.48 -11.07
C ARG A 106 -4.78 23.05 -10.50
N ILE A 107 -5.33 23.79 -9.53
CA ILE A 107 -6.52 23.39 -8.77
C ILE A 107 -7.68 24.30 -9.13
N ASN A 108 -8.73 23.71 -9.68
CA ASN A 108 -10.01 24.36 -9.94
C ASN A 108 -11.04 23.85 -8.95
N ARG A 109 -11.61 24.74 -8.14
CA ARG A 109 -12.73 24.42 -7.25
C ARG A 109 -14.03 24.40 -8.06
N LEU A 110 -14.72 23.27 -8.04
CA LEU A 110 -16.03 23.07 -8.64
C LEU A 110 -17.14 23.36 -7.61
N PRO A 111 -18.41 23.50 -8.04
CA PRO A 111 -19.53 23.67 -7.12
C PRO A 111 -19.54 22.59 -6.03
N SER A 112 -19.61 23.03 -4.78
CA SER A 112 -19.64 22.14 -3.61
C SER A 112 -21.07 21.66 -3.33
N HIS A 113 -21.22 20.52 -2.66
CA HIS A 113 -22.53 19.97 -2.31
C HIS A 113 -22.80 20.12 -0.81
N GLN A 114 -23.96 20.65 -0.44
CA GLN A 114 -24.36 20.80 0.96
C GLN A 114 -24.62 19.42 1.61
N LYS A 115 -24.16 19.23 2.85
CA LYS A 115 -24.44 18.01 3.62
C LYS A 115 -25.83 17.96 4.22
N ASN A 116 -26.54 19.09 4.27
CA ASN A 116 -27.89 19.18 4.83
C ASN A 116 -28.03 18.55 6.23
N GLY A 117 -27.04 18.77 7.09
CA GLY A 117 -27.01 18.24 8.47
C GLY A 117 -26.46 16.81 8.63
N ALA A 118 -26.13 16.11 7.53
CA ALA A 118 -25.47 14.81 7.61
C ALA A 118 -24.07 14.90 8.21
N LYS A 119 -23.73 13.95 9.09
CA LYS A 119 -22.42 13.86 9.76
C LYS A 119 -21.61 12.71 9.18
N PHE A 120 -20.76 13.03 8.21
CA PHE A 120 -19.80 12.09 7.63
C PHE A 120 -18.54 12.82 7.17
N SER A 121 -17.48 12.05 7.01
CA SER A 121 -16.19 12.47 6.46
C SER A 121 -15.67 11.44 5.47
N GLY A 122 -14.75 11.87 4.61
CA GLY A 122 -14.16 11.00 3.62
C GLY A 122 -13.55 11.77 2.46
N THR A 123 -12.88 11.03 1.60
CA THR A 123 -12.31 11.55 0.35
C THR A 123 -12.53 10.54 -0.75
N GLU A 124 -12.84 11.00 -1.95
CA GLU A 124 -12.86 10.23 -3.17
C GLU A 124 -11.95 10.90 -4.19
N VAL A 125 -11.08 10.12 -4.83
CA VAL A 125 -10.23 10.54 -5.92
C VAL A 125 -10.56 9.70 -7.14
N LEU A 126 -10.83 10.36 -8.26
CA LEU A 126 -11.20 9.76 -9.53
C LEU A 126 -10.22 10.17 -10.62
N LEU A 127 -9.77 9.19 -11.41
CA LEU A 127 -8.97 9.41 -12.61
C LEU A 127 -9.29 8.37 -13.69
N SER A 128 -9.07 8.74 -14.94
CA SER A 128 -9.38 7.91 -16.11
C SER A 128 -8.21 7.91 -17.08
N PHE A 129 -7.73 6.74 -17.48
CA PHE A 129 -6.56 6.59 -18.35
C PHE A 129 -6.66 5.32 -19.20
N VAL A 130 -5.87 5.24 -20.26
CA VAL A 130 -5.79 4.10 -21.18
C VAL A 130 -4.85 3.05 -20.58
N GLU A 131 -5.41 1.90 -20.22
CA GLU A 131 -4.70 0.74 -19.66
C GLU A 131 -5.59 -0.51 -19.77
N SER A 132 -5.00 -1.71 -19.67
CA SER A 132 -5.77 -2.94 -19.51
C SER A 132 -6.36 -3.04 -18.09
N LEU A 133 -7.68 -3.32 -17.99
CA LEU A 133 -8.35 -3.57 -16.71
C LEU A 133 -7.67 -4.69 -15.93
N ASP A 134 -7.30 -5.80 -16.59
CA ASP A 134 -6.69 -6.97 -15.95
C ASP A 134 -5.30 -6.63 -15.38
N ILE A 135 -4.48 -5.88 -16.12
CA ILE A 135 -3.14 -5.46 -15.67
C ILE A 135 -3.26 -4.55 -14.45
N LEU A 136 -4.16 -3.56 -14.50
CA LEU A 136 -4.37 -2.65 -13.38
C LEU A 136 -4.95 -3.38 -12.16
N LEU A 137 -5.93 -4.26 -12.38
CA LEU A 137 -6.55 -5.07 -11.33
C LEU A 137 -5.51 -5.95 -10.64
N ALA A 138 -4.67 -6.67 -11.39
CA ALA A 138 -3.60 -7.49 -10.83
C ALA A 138 -2.62 -6.65 -10.00
N GLY A 139 -2.22 -5.48 -10.50
CA GLY A 139 -1.33 -4.56 -9.80
C GLY A 139 -1.94 -4.02 -8.50
N VAL A 140 -3.18 -3.53 -8.54
CA VAL A 140 -3.91 -3.03 -7.36
C VAL A 140 -4.15 -4.14 -6.35
N HIS A 141 -4.54 -5.33 -6.81
CA HIS A 141 -4.77 -6.48 -5.94
C HIS A 141 -3.51 -6.88 -5.20
N SER A 142 -2.39 -7.06 -5.90
CA SER A 142 -1.09 -7.36 -5.29
C SER A 142 -0.65 -6.27 -4.30
N PHE A 143 -0.84 -4.99 -4.67
CA PHE A 143 -0.54 -3.87 -3.79
C PHE A 143 -1.35 -3.91 -2.49
N LEU A 144 -2.66 -4.13 -2.59
CA LEU A 144 -3.55 -4.25 -1.42
C LEU A 144 -3.22 -5.49 -0.58
N GLN A 145 -2.88 -6.63 -1.19
CA GLN A 145 -2.42 -7.81 -0.45
C GLN A 145 -1.17 -7.52 0.38
N LYS A 146 -0.20 -6.78 -0.16
CA LYS A 146 0.98 -6.36 0.59
C LYS A 146 0.61 -5.41 1.73
N MET A 147 -0.32 -4.47 1.52
CA MET A 147 -0.80 -3.58 2.58
C MET A 147 -1.36 -4.34 3.81
N LEU A 148 -2.00 -5.49 3.61
CA LEU A 148 -2.57 -6.29 4.70
C LEU A 148 -1.53 -6.88 5.66
N ILE A 149 -0.26 -6.98 5.24
CA ILE A 149 0.86 -7.40 6.10
C ILE A 149 1.00 -6.49 7.31
N LEU A 150 0.65 -5.20 7.18
CA LEU A 150 0.71 -4.24 8.28
C LEU A 150 -0.36 -4.50 9.36
N ARG A 151 -1.40 -5.28 9.06
CA ARG A 151 -2.53 -5.63 9.96
C ARG A 151 -3.12 -4.48 10.77
N ILE A 152 -3.15 -3.29 10.18
CA ILE A 152 -3.70 -2.10 10.82
C ILE A 152 -5.18 -2.33 11.17
N PRO A 153 -5.58 -2.13 12.44
CA PRO A 153 -6.94 -2.40 12.88
C PRO A 153 -7.93 -1.41 12.27
N ASN A 154 -9.22 -1.76 12.31
CA ASN A 154 -10.34 -0.87 11.95
C ASN A 154 -10.40 -0.43 10.48
N ILE A 155 -9.56 -0.94 9.58
CA ILE A 155 -9.62 -0.61 8.15
C ILE A 155 -10.16 -1.80 7.36
N ALA A 156 -11.35 -1.66 6.77
CA ALA A 156 -11.88 -2.60 5.79
C ALA A 156 -11.54 -2.12 4.38
N ILE A 157 -11.06 -3.02 3.52
CA ILE A 157 -10.69 -2.70 2.14
C ILE A 157 -11.63 -3.44 1.19
N GLN A 158 -12.20 -2.73 0.23
CA GLN A 158 -13.02 -3.30 -0.83
C GLN A 158 -12.37 -3.01 -2.18
N LEU A 159 -12.16 -4.05 -2.99
CA LEU A 159 -11.72 -3.95 -4.38
C LEU A 159 -12.83 -4.46 -5.27
N VAL A 160 -13.31 -3.62 -6.18
CA VAL A 160 -14.30 -3.99 -7.21
C VAL A 160 -13.72 -3.67 -8.57
N ALA A 161 -13.86 -4.58 -9.51
CA ALA A 161 -13.56 -4.34 -10.91
C ALA A 161 -14.69 -4.85 -11.80
N GLU A 162 -15.10 -4.05 -12.78
CA GLU A 162 -16.19 -4.39 -13.69
C GLU A 162 -15.91 -3.85 -15.08
N ASP A 163 -16.10 -4.71 -16.09
CA ASP A 163 -16.19 -4.29 -17.47
C ASP A 163 -17.65 -4.03 -17.83
N CYS A 164 -17.98 -2.75 -18.03
CA CYS A 164 -19.35 -2.29 -18.22
C CYS A 164 -20.00 -2.88 -19.48
N ASP A 165 -19.19 -3.31 -20.45
CA ASP A 165 -19.66 -3.87 -21.72
C ASP A 165 -19.81 -5.40 -21.69
N VAL A 166 -19.35 -6.06 -20.63
CA VAL A 166 -19.38 -7.52 -20.48
C VAL A 166 -20.21 -7.89 -19.25
N PRO A 167 -21.49 -8.30 -19.44
CA PRO A 167 -22.34 -8.71 -18.33
C PRO A 167 -21.72 -9.87 -17.53
N GLY A 168 -21.71 -9.75 -16.20
CA GLY A 168 -21.16 -10.78 -15.31
C GLY A 168 -19.64 -10.75 -15.14
N SER A 169 -18.95 -9.74 -15.70
CA SER A 169 -17.50 -9.53 -15.54
C SER A 169 -17.08 -9.07 -14.15
N ARG A 170 -18.04 -8.72 -13.29
CA ARG A 170 -17.78 -8.12 -11.97
C ARG A 170 -16.92 -9.04 -11.10
N TYR A 171 -15.73 -8.54 -10.79
CA TYR A 171 -14.85 -9.04 -9.75
C TYR A 171 -15.07 -8.24 -8.46
N GLU A 172 -15.20 -8.92 -7.33
CA GLU A 172 -15.27 -8.28 -6.03
C GLU A 172 -14.43 -9.04 -5.00
N LYS A 173 -13.58 -8.33 -4.28
CA LYS A 173 -12.84 -8.85 -3.14
C LYS A 173 -12.93 -7.89 -1.96
N VAL A 174 -13.32 -8.43 -0.81
CA VAL A 174 -13.44 -7.69 0.44
C VAL A 174 -12.42 -8.24 1.44
N PHE A 175 -11.61 -7.34 1.97
CA PHE A 175 -10.69 -7.61 3.06
C PHE A 175 -11.27 -6.98 4.33
N LEU A 176 -11.73 -7.83 5.24
CA LEU A 176 -12.40 -7.39 6.45
C LEU A 176 -11.41 -6.70 7.40
N ALA A 177 -11.91 -5.72 8.15
CA ALA A 177 -11.14 -5.06 9.18
C ALA A 177 -10.66 -6.08 10.22
N ASN A 178 -9.37 -6.01 10.55
CA ASN A 178 -8.80 -6.79 11.65
C ASN A 178 -9.44 -6.29 12.95
N LYS A 179 -10.23 -7.14 13.63
CA LYS A 179 -10.86 -6.79 14.91
C LYS A 179 -9.75 -6.58 15.94
N SER A 180 -9.73 -5.41 16.56
CA SER A 180 -8.66 -4.96 17.47
C SER A 180 -8.41 -5.96 18.61
N MET A 181 -7.14 -6.29 18.86
CA MET A 181 -6.68 -6.65 20.20
C MET A 181 -6.75 -5.39 21.08
N GLN A 182 -7.32 -5.48 22.29
CA GLN A 182 -7.71 -4.37 23.17
C GLN A 182 -6.52 -3.60 23.83
N SER A 183 -5.49 -3.18 23.10
CA SER A 183 -4.29 -2.53 23.67
C SER A 183 -3.87 -1.24 22.92
N PRO A 184 -3.03 -0.36 23.51
CA PRO A 184 -2.75 0.96 22.94
C PRO A 184 -1.78 0.92 21.74
N ILE A 185 -2.06 1.79 20.76
CA ILE A 185 -1.65 1.78 19.33
C ILE A 185 -0.12 1.79 19.07
N LEU A 186 0.71 2.36 19.96
CA LEU A 186 2.12 2.61 19.65
C LEU A 186 3.08 1.45 19.96
N ALA A 187 2.73 0.58 20.91
CA ALA A 187 3.47 -0.67 21.17
C ALA A 187 3.05 -1.81 20.22
N LEU A 188 2.08 -1.55 19.32
CA LEU A 188 1.39 -2.56 18.53
C LEU A 188 1.85 -2.67 17.08
N ASN A 189 2.50 -1.66 16.49
CA ASN A 189 2.86 -1.70 15.06
C ASN A 189 3.78 -2.89 14.74
N LEU A 190 4.83 -3.10 15.54
CA LEU A 190 5.74 -4.24 15.36
C LEU A 190 5.02 -5.59 15.52
N GLU A 191 4.10 -5.71 16.49
CA GLU A 191 3.34 -6.95 16.72
C GLU A 191 2.30 -7.20 15.62
N HIS A 192 1.66 -6.14 15.11
CA HIS A 192 0.79 -6.22 13.94
C HIS A 192 1.59 -6.62 12.69
N LEU A 193 2.74 -5.99 12.46
CA LEU A 193 3.65 -6.33 11.36
C LEU A 193 4.10 -7.78 11.46
N LYS A 194 4.52 -8.23 12.65
CA LYS A 194 4.94 -9.61 12.91
C LYS A 194 3.82 -10.59 12.60
N SER A 195 2.66 -10.43 13.24
CA SER A 195 1.51 -11.33 13.05
C SER A 195 0.93 -11.27 11.63
N GLY A 196 1.04 -10.14 10.93
CA GLY A 196 0.64 -10.01 9.54
C GLY A 196 1.62 -10.64 8.57
N PHE A 197 2.92 -10.57 8.88
CA PHE A 197 3.94 -11.21 8.07
C PHE A 197 3.94 -12.73 8.25
N GLU A 198 3.75 -13.23 9.46
CA GLU A 198 3.49 -14.66 9.70
C GLU A 198 2.30 -15.15 8.86
N GLN A 199 1.16 -14.46 8.91
CA GLN A 199 -0.02 -14.82 8.11
C GLN A 199 0.26 -14.80 6.60
N TYR A 200 0.98 -13.78 6.12
CA TYR A 200 1.37 -13.66 4.72
C TYR A 200 2.19 -14.86 4.27
N ILE A 201 3.11 -15.35 5.11
CA ILE A 201 3.95 -16.52 4.81
C ILE A 201 3.11 -17.79 4.79
N LEU A 202 2.28 -18.00 5.82
CA LEU A 202 1.43 -19.18 5.97
C LEU A 202 0.42 -19.34 4.83
N THR A 203 0.03 -18.23 4.18
CA THR A 203 -0.91 -18.19 3.06
C THR A 203 -0.22 -18.10 1.69
N HIS A 204 1.10 -18.33 1.63
CA HIS A 204 1.91 -18.24 0.41
C HIS A 204 1.78 -16.88 -0.30
N GLY A 205 2.02 -15.81 0.45
CA GLY A 205 1.93 -14.45 -0.05
C GLY A 205 0.49 -13.97 -0.27
N ASN A 206 -0.45 -14.43 0.57
CA ASN A 206 -1.89 -14.24 0.41
C ASN A 206 -2.47 -14.85 -0.89
N SER A 207 -1.76 -15.79 -1.52
CA SER A 207 -2.27 -16.56 -2.66
C SER A 207 -3.39 -17.53 -2.24
N LEU A 208 -3.31 -18.03 -1.01
CA LEU A 208 -4.33 -18.86 -0.39
C LEU A 208 -5.25 -18.03 0.52
N ASN A 209 -6.52 -18.42 0.60
CA ASN A 209 -7.50 -17.80 1.52
C ASN A 209 -7.35 -18.28 2.97
N SER A 210 -6.63 -19.38 3.18
CA SER A 210 -6.35 -19.98 4.49
C SER A 210 -4.89 -20.41 4.55
N GLU A 211 -4.42 -20.70 5.75
CA GLU A 211 -3.08 -21.22 5.98
C GLU A 211 -2.87 -22.55 5.25
N CYS A 212 -1.68 -22.74 4.69
CA CYS A 212 -1.31 -23.97 3.99
C CYS A 212 -0.96 -25.07 4.99
N SER A 213 -1.88 -26.00 5.22
CA SER A 213 -1.65 -27.15 6.11
C SER A 213 -0.60 -28.13 5.56
N SER A 214 -0.32 -28.10 4.25
CA SER A 214 0.68 -28.97 3.62
C SER A 214 2.11 -28.47 3.90
N CYS A 215 2.37 -27.17 3.74
CA CYS A 215 3.69 -26.60 4.01
C CYS A 215 3.92 -26.31 5.50
N PHE A 216 2.85 -26.09 6.27
CA PHE A 216 2.91 -25.72 7.69
C PHE A 216 1.97 -26.60 8.53
N PRO A 217 2.25 -27.91 8.65
CA PRO A 217 1.39 -28.82 9.43
C PRO A 217 1.45 -28.54 10.94
N SER A 218 2.54 -27.94 11.43
CA SER A 218 2.66 -27.43 12.79
C SER A 218 3.30 -26.04 12.81
N TRP A 219 2.84 -25.17 13.71
CA TRP A 219 3.33 -23.78 13.84
C TRP A 219 4.73 -23.72 14.47
N GLU A 220 5.21 -24.82 15.06
CA GLU A 220 6.54 -24.93 15.69
C GLU A 220 7.70 -24.77 14.68
N HIS A 221 7.40 -24.85 13.37
CA HIS A 221 8.39 -24.72 12.31
C HIS A 221 8.76 -23.27 11.96
N LEU A 222 8.00 -22.27 12.43
CA LEU A 222 8.33 -20.86 12.21
C LEU A 222 9.15 -20.31 13.38
N LYS A 223 10.40 -19.91 13.09
CA LYS A 223 11.25 -19.16 14.01
C LYS A 223 11.16 -17.69 13.65
N VAL A 224 10.57 -16.89 14.54
CA VAL A 224 10.29 -15.48 14.28
C VAL A 224 11.13 -14.58 15.19
N GLY A 225 11.92 -13.72 14.57
CA GLY A 225 12.66 -12.65 15.25
C GLY A 225 12.10 -11.29 14.84
N SER A 226 11.97 -10.37 15.78
CA SER A 226 11.54 -9.00 15.52
C SER A 226 12.43 -7.99 16.25
N GLY A 227 12.51 -6.78 15.70
CA GLY A 227 13.32 -5.70 16.26
C GLY A 227 12.81 -4.32 15.86
N ARG A 228 13.08 -3.34 16.71
CA ARG A 228 12.72 -1.93 16.50
C ARG A 228 13.89 -1.03 16.84
N ALA A 229 14.14 -0.05 15.99
CA ALA A 229 15.07 1.05 16.22
C ALA A 229 14.35 2.38 15.97
N CYS A 230 14.70 3.42 16.73
CA CYS A 230 14.17 4.77 16.54
C CYS A 230 15.32 5.77 16.57
N CYS A 231 15.34 6.69 15.60
CA CYS A 231 16.22 7.85 15.62
C CYS A 231 15.49 9.01 16.30
N THR A 232 15.99 9.46 17.45
CA THR A 232 15.36 10.53 18.24
C THR A 232 15.40 11.90 17.55
N GLU A 233 16.35 12.13 16.65
CA GLU A 233 16.51 13.43 15.97
C GLU A 233 15.43 13.69 14.92
N ASN A 234 15.03 12.65 14.18
CA ASN A 234 14.06 12.76 13.09
C ASN A 234 12.76 11.97 13.36
N GLU A 235 12.62 11.44 14.58
CA GLU A 235 11.52 10.55 15.01
C GLU A 235 11.24 9.40 14.03
N LEU A 236 12.26 8.98 13.29
CA LEU A 236 12.14 7.91 12.30
C LEU A 236 12.27 6.56 13.00
N VAL A 237 11.24 5.74 12.85
CA VAL A 237 11.20 4.37 13.33
C VAL A 237 11.57 3.42 12.19
N MET A 238 12.32 2.38 12.53
CA MET A 238 12.57 1.21 11.70
C MET A 238 12.18 -0.03 12.47
N GLU A 239 11.27 -0.81 11.92
CA GLU A 239 10.85 -2.11 12.40
C GLU A 239 11.30 -3.19 11.42
N ALA A 240 11.76 -4.32 11.94
CA ALA A 240 12.19 -5.45 11.15
C ALA A 240 11.63 -6.74 11.74
N VAL A 241 11.14 -7.62 10.87
CA VAL A 241 10.72 -8.97 11.23
C VAL A 241 11.41 -9.95 10.27
N ILE A 242 12.04 -10.97 10.85
CA ILE A 242 12.68 -12.07 10.13
C ILE A 242 11.95 -13.35 10.53
N VAL A 243 11.47 -14.09 9.55
CA VAL A 243 10.86 -15.40 9.75
C VAL A 243 11.73 -16.43 9.04
N ILE A 244 12.08 -17.49 9.77
CA ILE A 244 12.76 -18.65 9.23
C ILE A 244 11.82 -19.83 9.33
N SER A 245 11.65 -20.56 8.23
CA SER A 245 10.82 -21.75 8.16
C SER A 245 11.65 -22.92 7.65
N ASP A 246 11.52 -24.07 8.30
CA ASP A 246 12.08 -25.33 7.83
C ASP A 246 10.93 -26.15 7.20
N ILE A 247 10.82 -26.16 5.86
CA ILE A 247 9.74 -26.81 5.10
C ILE A 247 10.29 -28.11 4.47
N SER A 248 9.71 -29.26 4.83
CA SER A 248 10.11 -30.56 4.28
C SER A 248 9.81 -30.65 2.79
N LYS A 249 10.74 -31.20 2.01
CA LYS A 249 10.63 -31.30 0.55
C LYS A 249 9.66 -32.35 0.04
N ASP A 250 9.35 -33.36 0.85
CA ASP A 250 8.72 -34.59 0.34
C ASP A 250 7.25 -34.41 -0.08
N ASP A 251 6.62 -33.26 0.21
CA ASP A 251 5.20 -32.98 -0.09
C ASP A 251 4.93 -31.65 -0.85
N ASN A 252 5.96 -30.95 -1.36
CA ASN A 252 5.78 -29.59 -1.87
C ASN A 252 5.13 -29.51 -3.26
N THR A 253 3.80 -29.61 -3.31
CA THR A 253 2.97 -29.15 -4.43
C THR A 253 2.87 -27.61 -4.49
N CYS A 254 3.21 -26.92 -3.40
CA CYS A 254 3.18 -25.46 -3.31
C CYS A 254 4.56 -24.88 -3.70
N LEU A 255 4.70 -24.51 -4.97
CA LEU A 255 5.90 -23.87 -5.50
C LEU A 255 6.01 -22.41 -5.04
N ARG A 256 7.22 -21.98 -4.66
CA ARG A 256 7.55 -20.56 -4.44
C ARG A 256 7.88 -19.88 -5.76
N GLU A 257 7.43 -18.64 -5.92
CA GLU A 257 7.81 -17.78 -7.05
C GLU A 257 9.30 -17.39 -7.04
N SER A 258 9.93 -17.27 -5.86
CA SER A 258 11.30 -16.74 -5.73
C SER A 258 12.42 -17.78 -5.51
N GLY A 259 12.09 -19.09 -5.55
CA GLY A 259 13.08 -20.17 -5.38
C GLY A 259 13.89 -20.06 -4.07
N ASP A 260 15.21 -20.26 -4.16
CA ASP A 260 16.16 -20.28 -3.03
C ASP A 260 16.55 -18.88 -2.51
N LYS A 261 15.98 -17.81 -3.07
CA LYS A 261 16.29 -16.42 -2.68
C LYS A 261 15.35 -15.93 -1.58
N THR A 262 15.87 -15.07 -0.72
CA THR A 262 15.06 -14.36 0.28
C THR A 262 14.51 -13.07 -0.29
N GLU A 263 13.20 -12.99 -0.39
CA GLU A 263 12.50 -11.74 -0.68
C GLU A 263 12.45 -10.86 0.58
N VAL A 264 12.85 -9.59 0.41
CA VAL A 264 12.76 -8.54 1.43
C VAL A 264 11.68 -7.57 1.03
N LEU A 265 10.60 -7.57 1.80
CA LEU A 265 9.51 -6.60 1.66
C LEU A 265 9.87 -5.33 2.44
N TYR A 266 9.54 -4.18 1.86
CA TYR A 266 9.81 -2.90 2.47
C TYR A 266 8.56 -2.02 2.46
N PHE A 267 8.24 -1.46 3.63
CA PHE A 267 7.18 -0.50 3.82
C PHE A 267 7.76 0.84 4.23
N LYS A 268 7.28 1.90 3.58
CA LYS A 268 7.56 3.28 3.98
C LYS A 268 6.24 3.97 4.33
N ASP A 269 6.17 4.54 5.53
CA ASP A 269 5.00 5.28 6.01
C ASP A 269 3.68 4.51 5.78
N PHE A 270 3.69 3.20 6.09
CA PHE A 270 2.56 2.27 5.93
C PHE A 270 2.11 2.05 4.47
N SER A 271 3.03 2.14 3.51
CA SER A 271 2.84 1.77 2.11
C SER A 271 3.95 0.82 1.64
N PRO A 272 3.66 -0.25 0.87
CA PRO A 272 4.66 -0.97 0.11
C PRO A 272 5.50 0.02 -0.70
N SER A 273 6.81 -0.15 -0.66
CA SER A 273 7.75 0.74 -1.34
C SER A 273 8.99 -0.02 -1.75
N THR A 274 9.67 0.50 -2.76
CA THR A 274 11.01 0.07 -3.11
C THR A 274 11.96 0.32 -1.93
N ILE A 275 12.79 -0.68 -1.62
CA ILE A 275 13.79 -0.54 -0.55
C ILE A 275 14.84 0.52 -0.92
N PRO A 276 15.15 1.47 -0.01
CA PRO A 276 16.15 2.49 -0.29
C PRO A 276 17.57 1.90 -0.27
N GLN A 277 18.47 2.53 -1.03
CA GLN A 277 19.87 2.13 -1.14
C GLN A 277 20.60 2.13 0.22
N SER A 278 20.22 3.01 1.15
CA SER A 278 20.73 3.03 2.52
C SER A 278 20.43 1.72 3.26
N SER A 279 19.16 1.26 3.22
CA SER A 279 18.75 -0.02 3.82
C SER A 279 19.42 -1.21 3.14
N MET A 280 19.59 -1.18 1.81
CA MET A 280 20.36 -2.21 1.11
C MET A 280 21.82 -2.27 1.56
N LYS A 281 22.49 -1.12 1.69
CA LYS A 281 23.87 -1.04 2.22
C LYS A 281 23.94 -1.55 3.66
N ALA A 282 22.96 -1.20 4.49
CA ALA A 282 22.87 -1.68 5.86
C ALA A 282 22.76 -3.22 5.90
N MET A 283 21.89 -3.83 5.09
CA MET A 283 21.77 -5.29 4.99
C MET A 283 23.07 -5.96 4.52
N LYS A 284 23.82 -5.36 3.57
CA LYS A 284 25.14 -5.86 3.17
C LYS A 284 26.18 -5.78 4.29
N SER A 285 26.04 -4.82 5.19
CA SER A 285 26.99 -4.59 6.30
C SER A 285 26.77 -5.51 7.51
N VAL A 286 25.62 -6.19 7.58
CA VAL A 286 25.36 -7.17 8.65
C VAL A 286 26.35 -8.32 8.54
N HIS A 287 26.95 -8.70 9.66
CA HIS A 287 27.89 -9.81 9.73
C HIS A 287 27.14 -11.15 9.75
N TRP A 288 26.44 -11.48 8.67
CA TRP A 288 25.60 -12.68 8.53
C TRP A 288 26.31 -13.97 8.91
N ARG A 289 27.63 -14.05 8.66
CA ARG A 289 28.50 -15.18 9.04
C ARG A 289 28.44 -15.53 10.52
N LYS A 290 28.29 -14.53 11.40
CA LYS A 290 28.16 -14.74 12.85
C LYS A 290 26.86 -15.46 13.22
N TYR A 291 25.87 -15.42 12.33
CA TYR A 291 24.57 -16.07 12.47
C TYR A 291 24.46 -17.33 11.59
N GLY A 292 25.57 -17.82 11.04
CA GLY A 292 25.59 -19.02 10.20
C GLY A 292 25.12 -18.82 8.76
N LEU A 293 24.97 -17.57 8.30
CA LEU A 293 24.51 -17.25 6.94
C LEU A 293 25.61 -16.56 6.13
N ASN A 294 25.76 -16.96 4.87
CA ASN A 294 26.73 -16.36 3.95
C ASN A 294 25.99 -15.63 2.82
N LEU A 295 25.99 -14.30 2.85
CA LEU A 295 25.36 -13.51 1.79
C LEU A 295 26.29 -13.41 0.57
N VAL A 296 25.81 -13.88 -0.60
CA VAL A 296 26.52 -13.82 -1.89
C VAL A 296 26.23 -12.50 -2.59
N GLY A 297 24.96 -12.11 -2.61
CA GLY A 297 24.50 -10.99 -3.42
C GLY A 297 23.20 -10.39 -2.91
N ILE A 298 22.97 -9.13 -3.27
CA ILE A 298 21.67 -8.49 -3.16
C ILE A 298 21.34 -7.90 -4.53
N ALA A 299 20.22 -8.34 -5.08
CA ALA A 299 19.64 -7.78 -6.29
C ALA A 299 18.35 -7.03 -5.94
N GLN A 300 18.00 -6.04 -6.77
CA GLN A 300 16.72 -5.36 -6.69
C GLN A 300 15.93 -5.72 -7.94
N GLN A 301 14.76 -6.31 -7.75
CA GLN A 301 13.89 -6.76 -8.84
C GLN A 301 12.43 -6.49 -8.46
N ASP A 302 11.69 -5.87 -9.37
CA ASP A 302 10.25 -5.60 -9.23
C ASP A 302 9.84 -4.91 -7.92
N GLY A 303 10.68 -3.98 -7.44
CA GLY A 303 10.45 -3.22 -6.20
C GLY A 303 10.84 -3.96 -4.92
N CYS A 304 11.17 -5.25 -4.98
CA CYS A 304 11.66 -6.04 -3.85
C CYS A 304 13.20 -6.15 -3.88
N ALA A 305 13.80 -6.38 -2.70
CA ALA A 305 15.19 -6.82 -2.64
C ALA A 305 15.23 -8.35 -2.52
N LEU A 306 16.11 -8.97 -3.30
CA LEU A 306 16.37 -10.40 -3.28
C LEU A 306 17.76 -10.65 -2.72
N LEU A 307 17.83 -11.40 -1.63
CA LEU A 307 19.09 -11.81 -0.99
C LEU A 307 19.42 -13.22 -1.45
N GLU A 308 20.64 -13.39 -1.92
CA GLU A 308 21.19 -14.66 -2.36
C GLU A 308 22.16 -15.19 -1.31
N TRP A 309 21.96 -16.42 -0.88
CA TRP A 309 22.71 -17.07 0.17
C TRP A 309 23.59 -18.17 -0.38
N GLU A 310 24.80 -18.32 0.16
CA GLU A 310 25.69 -19.43 -0.14
C GLU A 310 25.30 -20.62 0.74
N ASN A 311 25.07 -21.78 0.12
CA ASN A 311 24.81 -23.04 0.81
C ASN A 311 23.64 -23.00 1.83
N LEU A 312 22.62 -22.17 1.59
CA LEU A 312 21.40 -22.23 2.39
C LEU A 312 20.76 -23.63 2.22
N PRO A 313 20.40 -24.33 3.30
CA PRO A 313 19.71 -25.60 3.20
C PRO A 313 18.44 -25.45 2.37
N LYS A 314 18.19 -26.40 1.46
CA LYS A 314 17.10 -26.29 0.49
C LYS A 314 15.70 -26.44 1.12
N ASP A 315 15.64 -26.84 2.37
CA ASP A 315 14.45 -26.93 3.23
C ASP A 315 14.28 -25.68 4.12
N THR A 316 15.33 -24.86 4.28
CA THR A 316 15.26 -23.63 5.06
C THR A 316 14.90 -22.44 4.19
N HIS A 317 13.88 -21.69 4.62
CA HIS A 317 13.40 -20.50 3.95
C HIS A 317 13.49 -19.32 4.90
N ILE A 318 14.06 -18.21 4.42
CA ILE A 318 14.18 -16.97 5.18
C ILE A 318 13.36 -15.88 4.51
N TYR A 319 12.59 -15.16 5.32
CA TYR A 319 11.69 -14.10 4.91
C TYR A 319 11.98 -12.87 5.75
N ILE A 320 12.00 -11.70 5.12
CA ILE A 320 12.30 -10.45 5.83
C ILE A 320 11.30 -9.38 5.41
N VAL A 321 10.75 -8.67 6.40
CA VAL A 321 10.01 -7.43 6.17
C VAL A 321 10.62 -6.30 7.00
N LEU A 322 10.73 -5.15 6.37
CA LEU A 322 11.21 -3.90 6.95
C LEU A 322 10.11 -2.85 6.85
N HIS A 323 9.89 -2.10 7.90
CA HIS A 323 8.92 -1.00 7.92
C HIS A 323 9.55 0.24 8.52
N SER A 324 9.66 1.30 7.72
CA SER A 324 10.15 2.59 8.17
C SER A 324 9.03 3.62 8.14
N TYR A 325 8.87 4.38 9.21
CA TYR A 325 7.83 5.40 9.30
C TYR A 325 8.20 6.45 10.34
N HIS A 326 7.62 7.64 10.22
CA HIS A 326 7.76 8.68 11.25
C HIS A 326 6.82 8.38 12.42
N GLN A 327 7.35 8.44 13.65
CA GLN A 327 6.58 8.13 14.86
C GLN A 327 5.38 9.07 15.04
N GLN A 328 5.56 10.34 14.68
CA GLN A 328 4.48 11.29 14.50
C GLN A 328 4.15 11.35 13.01
N TYR A 329 2.96 10.87 12.63
CA TYR A 329 2.43 11.22 11.33
C TYR A 329 2.22 12.73 11.32
N PRO A 330 2.59 13.50 10.27
CA PRO A 330 2.28 14.91 10.23
C PRO A 330 0.76 15.06 10.29
N VAL A 331 0.25 15.32 11.49
CA VAL A 331 -1.11 15.79 11.68
C VAL A 331 -1.10 17.12 10.97
N SER A 332 -1.84 17.24 9.88
CA SER A 332 -2.16 18.52 9.26
C SER A 332 -3.06 19.31 10.22
N SER A 333 -2.53 19.69 11.38
CA SER A 333 -3.17 20.59 12.32
C SER A 333 -3.14 22.04 11.82
N GLU A 334 -2.49 22.32 10.69
CA GLU A 334 -2.68 23.57 9.97
C GLU A 334 -3.93 23.51 9.07
N LYS A 335 -5.08 23.77 9.69
CA LYS A 335 -6.14 24.53 9.01
C LYS A 335 -5.56 25.89 8.61
N LEU A 336 -4.91 25.95 7.45
CA LEU A 336 -4.60 27.20 6.76
C LEU A 336 -5.57 27.30 5.58
N PHE A 337 -6.83 27.55 5.94
CA PHE A 337 -7.76 28.25 5.09
C PHE A 337 -8.04 29.58 5.77
N ASP A 338 -7.24 30.59 5.40
CA ASP A 338 -7.75 31.88 4.98
C ASP A 338 -6.61 32.66 4.30
N ALA A 339 -6.99 33.37 3.23
CA ALA A 339 -6.18 34.24 2.37
C ALA A 339 -5.14 33.56 1.46
N LEU A 340 -5.55 33.27 0.22
CA LEU A 340 -4.88 33.72 -1.01
C LEU A 340 -5.65 33.18 -2.23
N LEU A 341 -6.81 33.78 -2.49
CA LEU A 341 -7.34 34.00 -3.82
C LEU A 341 -7.51 35.51 -4.01
#